data_AF-A0A920NXV6-F1
#
_entry.id   AF-A0A920NXV6-F1
#
_cell.length_a   1.000
_cell.length_b   1.000
_cell.length_c   1.000
_cell.angle_alpha   90.00
_cell.angle_beta   90.00
_cell.angle_gamma   90.00
#
_symmetry.space_group_name_H-M   'P 1'
#
loop_
_entity.id
_entity.type
_entity.pdbx_description
1 polymer ?
#
loop_
_entity_poly.entity_id
_entity_poly.type
_entity_poly.pdbx_seq_one_letter_code
_entity_poly.pdbx_strand_id
1 'polypeptide(L)'
;MVNKAGLVENIAHLMRDKKIEGIKEIRDESDKDDPVRIVIELRSGAIADVVLNNLFKQTQMQTVFGINNVALVGTEPKLLNLKDFLGIFFNFRKKVVSKRTIYELRRARERGHILEG
;
A
#
# COMPACT_ATOMS: atom_id res chain seq x y z
N MET A 1 7.39 -3.43 -0.76
CA MET A 1 6.97 -3.49 -2.17
C MET A 1 7.63 -4.72 -2.77
N VAL A 2 6.87 -5.64 -3.36
CA VAL A 2 7.43 -6.88 -3.94
C VAL A 2 7.92 -6.58 -5.36
N ASN A 3 9.18 -6.90 -5.63
CA ASN A 3 9.76 -6.74 -6.96
C ASN A 3 9.50 -8.00 -7.79
N LYS A 4 8.91 -7.84 -8.99
CA LYS A 4 8.61 -8.94 -9.90
C LYS A 4 9.85 -9.79 -10.23
N ALA A 5 10.95 -9.14 -10.63
CA ALA A 5 12.19 -9.84 -10.99
C ALA A 5 12.78 -10.60 -9.79
N GLY A 6 12.77 -9.97 -8.60
CA GLY A 6 13.24 -10.61 -7.37
C GLY A 6 12.36 -11.79 -6.93
N LEU A 7 11.06 -11.74 -7.21
CA LEU A 7 10.15 -12.86 -6.95
C LEU A 7 10.48 -14.06 -7.86
N VAL A 8 10.66 -13.83 -9.16
CA VAL A 8 11.01 -14.87 -10.15
C VAL A 8 12.37 -15.50 -9.81
N GLU A 9 13.37 -14.68 -9.48
CA GLU A 9 14.70 -15.16 -9.07
C GLU A 9 14.63 -16.03 -7.81
N ASN A 10 13.87 -15.60 -6.79
CA ASN A 10 13.69 -16.39 -5.58
C ASN A 10 13.00 -17.73 -5.87
N ILE A 11 11.96 -17.75 -6.70
CA ILE A 11 11.29 -19.00 -7.11
C ILE A 11 12.27 -19.92 -7.84
N ALA A 12 13.07 -19.39 -8.77
CA ALA A 12 14.09 -20.16 -9.49
C ALA A 12 15.15 -20.76 -8.55
N HIS A 13 15.54 -20.02 -7.49
CA HIS A 13 16.39 -20.53 -6.43
C HIS A 13 15.74 -21.68 -5.63
N LEU A 14 14.48 -21.50 -5.21
CA LEU A 14 13.73 -22.53 -4.47
C LEU A 14 13.50 -23.81 -5.29
N MET A 15 13.34 -23.67 -6.61
CA MET A 15 13.29 -24.80 -7.55
C MET A 15 14.63 -25.53 -7.63
N ARG A 16 15.74 -24.79 -7.76
CA ARG A 16 17.10 -25.36 -7.87
C ARG A 16 17.50 -26.11 -6.60
N ASP A 17 17.16 -25.56 -5.45
CA ASP A 17 17.44 -26.14 -4.13
C ASP A 17 16.46 -27.27 -3.76
N LYS A 18 15.52 -27.62 -4.66
CA LYS A 18 14.46 -28.61 -4.45
C LYS A 18 13.61 -28.35 -3.19
N LYS A 19 13.50 -27.09 -2.76
CA LYS A 19 12.61 -26.70 -1.65
C LYS A 19 11.15 -26.66 -2.07
N ILE A 20 10.90 -26.40 -3.36
CA ILE A 20 9.60 -26.50 -3.99
C ILE A 20 9.72 -27.46 -5.17
N GLU A 21 9.02 -28.58 -5.08
CA GLU A 21 8.96 -29.59 -6.13
C GLU A 21 7.70 -29.42 -7.00
N GLY A 22 7.65 -30.11 -8.14
CA GLY A 22 6.49 -30.08 -9.04
C GLY A 22 6.47 -28.92 -10.03
N ILE A 23 7.41 -27.97 -9.94
CA ILE A 23 7.61 -26.93 -10.96
C ILE A 23 8.56 -27.45 -12.04
N LYS A 24 8.17 -27.27 -13.30
CA LYS A 24 8.97 -27.57 -14.49
C LYS A 24 9.76 -26.35 -14.93
N GLU A 25 9.10 -25.22 -15.09
CA GLU A 25 9.70 -23.96 -15.57
C GLU A 25 8.91 -22.75 -15.04
N ILE A 26 9.56 -21.59 -14.98
CA ILE A 26 8.95 -20.28 -14.72
C ILE A 26 9.29 -19.32 -15.87
N ARG A 27 8.29 -18.59 -16.38
CA ARG A 27 8.44 -17.61 -17.48
C ARG A 27 7.71 -16.31 -17.14
N ASP A 28 8.31 -15.18 -17.52
CA ASP A 28 7.69 -13.86 -17.44
C ASP A 28 7.11 -13.51 -18.82
N GLU A 29 5.79 -13.56 -18.95
CA GLU A 29 5.02 -13.25 -20.16
C GLU A 29 4.40 -11.84 -20.09
N SER A 30 4.93 -10.95 -19.25
CA SER A 30 4.46 -9.56 -19.18
C SER A 30 4.68 -8.80 -20.49
N ASP A 31 3.67 -8.04 -20.91
CA ASP A 31 3.72 -7.15 -22.06
C ASP A 31 3.10 -5.77 -21.75
N LYS A 32 2.70 -5.02 -22.78
CA LYS A 32 2.09 -3.69 -22.62
C LYS A 32 0.62 -3.76 -22.17
N ASP A 33 -0.09 -4.81 -22.54
CA ASP A 33 -1.50 -5.03 -22.25
C ASP A 33 -1.66 -5.77 -20.90
N ASP A 34 -0.72 -6.65 -20.56
CA ASP A 34 -0.62 -7.36 -19.29
C ASP A 34 0.71 -7.04 -18.58
N PRO A 35 0.74 -5.98 -17.75
CA PRO A 35 1.98 -5.52 -17.12
C PRO A 35 2.57 -6.50 -16.11
N VAL A 36 1.82 -7.52 -15.64
CA VAL A 36 2.29 -8.52 -14.67
C VAL A 36 1.70 -9.90 -14.98
N ARG A 37 2.47 -10.72 -15.70
CA ARG A 37 2.09 -12.10 -16.04
C ARG A 37 3.27 -13.05 -15.86
N ILE A 38 3.29 -13.76 -14.74
CA ILE A 38 4.26 -14.83 -14.49
C ILE A 38 3.56 -16.17 -14.66
N VAL A 39 4.10 -17.01 -15.53
CA VAL A 39 3.60 -18.36 -15.81
C VAL A 39 4.52 -19.38 -15.15
N ILE A 40 3.92 -20.27 -14.36
CA ILE A 40 4.61 -21.38 -13.70
C ILE A 40 4.08 -22.67 -14.32
N GLU A 41 4.93 -23.36 -15.06
CA GLU A 41 4.58 -24.65 -15.68
C GLU A 41 4.87 -25.77 -14.69
N LEU A 42 3.88 -26.65 -14.48
CA LEU A 42 4.00 -27.77 -13.55
C LEU A 42 4.46 -29.05 -14.26
N ARG A 43 5.09 -29.95 -13.50
CA ARG A 43 5.42 -31.30 -13.98
C ARG A 43 4.16 -32.16 -14.03
N SER A 44 4.15 -33.13 -14.93
CA SER A 44 3.07 -34.13 -14.98
C SER A 44 2.96 -34.86 -13.64
N GLY A 45 1.74 -34.98 -13.12
CA GLY A 45 1.45 -35.58 -11.82
C GLY A 45 1.61 -34.64 -10.61
N ALA A 46 2.06 -33.40 -10.79
CA ALA A 46 2.07 -32.42 -9.70
C ALA A 46 0.65 -31.90 -9.42
N ILE A 47 0.31 -31.81 -8.12
CA ILE A 47 -0.95 -31.22 -7.67
C ILE A 47 -0.76 -29.71 -7.55
N ALA A 48 -1.46 -28.94 -8.38
CA ALA A 48 -1.31 -27.49 -8.45
C ALA A 48 -1.51 -26.79 -7.10
N ASP A 49 -2.53 -27.19 -6.33
CA ASP A 49 -2.83 -26.59 -5.02
C ASP A 49 -1.70 -26.80 -4.00
N VAL A 50 -1.01 -27.94 -4.05
CA VAL A 50 0.13 -28.22 -3.17
C VAL A 50 1.31 -27.31 -3.52
N VAL A 51 1.60 -27.14 -4.81
CA VAL A 51 2.67 -26.26 -5.28
C VAL A 51 2.36 -24.80 -4.95
N LEU A 52 1.11 -24.37 -5.17
CA LEU A 52 0.65 -23.01 -4.85
C LEU A 52 0.76 -22.70 -3.35
N ASN A 53 0.35 -23.63 -2.48
CA ASN A 53 0.48 -23.47 -1.04
C ASN A 53 1.94 -23.37 -0.59
N ASN A 54 2.85 -24.12 -1.22
CA ASN A 54 4.28 -24.03 -0.94
C ASN A 54 4.85 -22.68 -1.42
N LEU A 55 4.43 -22.20 -2.59
CA LEU A 55 4.81 -20.88 -3.09
C LEU A 55 4.37 -19.78 -2.13
N PHE A 56 3.13 -19.80 -1.63
CA PHE A 56 2.66 -18.83 -0.64
C PHE A 56 3.45 -18.87 0.67
N LYS A 57 3.85 -20.06 1.14
CA LYS A 57 4.59 -20.21 2.41
C LYS A 57 6.05 -19.78 2.31
N GLN A 58 6.69 -19.94 1.16
CA GLN A 58 8.15 -19.81 1.01
C GLN A 58 8.59 -18.60 0.17
N THR A 59 7.65 -17.88 -0.46
CA THR A 59 7.95 -16.74 -1.32
C THR A 59 7.24 -15.48 -0.84
N GLN A 60 7.58 -14.35 -1.46
CA GLN A 60 6.91 -13.06 -1.22
C GLN A 60 5.55 -12.95 -1.93
N MET A 61 5.00 -14.03 -2.51
CA MET A 61 3.62 -14.04 -3.00
C MET A 61 2.61 -13.78 -1.87
N GLN A 62 2.95 -14.16 -0.64
CA GLN A 62 2.18 -13.81 0.56
C GLN A 62 3.13 -13.21 1.60
N THR A 63 2.83 -11.98 2.01
CA THR A 63 3.62 -11.27 3.03
C THR A 63 2.71 -10.67 4.08
N VAL A 64 3.19 -10.59 5.32
CA VAL A 64 2.49 -9.89 6.40
C VAL A 64 2.84 -8.42 6.36
N PHE A 65 1.83 -7.56 6.46
CA PHE A 65 2.02 -6.13 6.70
C PHE A 65 1.71 -5.80 8.16
N GLY A 66 2.76 -5.49 8.93
CA GLY A 66 2.61 -5.08 10.33
C GLY A 66 2.11 -3.64 10.41
N ILE A 67 0.82 -3.46 10.71
CA ILE A 67 0.23 -2.13 10.88
C ILE A 67 0.67 -1.57 12.24
N ASN A 68 1.37 -0.44 12.23
CA ASN A 68 1.71 0.31 13.45
C ASN A 68 1.31 1.78 13.30
N ASN A 69 0.20 2.14 13.92
CA ASN A 69 -0.44 3.44 13.79
C ASN A 69 0.11 4.44 14.81
N VAL A 70 1.38 4.85 14.64
CA VAL A 70 2.01 5.87 15.48
C VAL A 70 2.09 7.18 14.70
N ALA A 71 1.66 8.28 15.34
CA ALA A 71 1.78 9.62 14.76
C ALA A 71 2.04 10.67 15.86
N LEU A 72 2.50 11.85 15.44
CA LEU A 72 2.68 12.98 16.34
C LEU A 72 1.33 13.67 16.60
N VAL A 73 0.97 13.80 17.87
CA VAL A 73 -0.16 14.63 18.32
C VAL A 73 0.40 15.81 19.08
N GLY A 74 0.49 16.97 18.40
CA GLY A 74 1.27 18.10 18.89
C GLY A 74 2.77 17.81 18.73
N THR A 75 3.48 17.71 19.85
CA THR A 75 4.93 17.42 19.89
C THR A 75 5.26 16.00 20.36
N GLU A 76 4.25 15.19 20.70
CA GLU A 76 4.44 13.87 21.30
C GLU A 76 4.05 12.75 20.33
N PRO A 77 4.86 11.68 20.19
CA PRO A 77 4.47 10.49 19.45
C PRO A 77 3.45 9.68 20.24
N LYS A 78 2.33 9.33 19.60
CA LYS A 78 1.24 8.55 20.20
C LYS A 78 0.83 7.43 19.27
N LEU A 79 0.50 6.28 19.86
CA LEU A 79 -0.23 5.21 19.18
C LEU A 79 -1.69 5.63 19.08
N LEU A 80 -2.27 5.59 17.89
CA LEU A 80 -3.61 6.07 17.61
C LEU A 80 -4.48 4.96 17.01
N ASN A 81 -5.73 4.89 17.46
CA ASN A 81 -6.74 4.12 16.77
C ASN A 81 -7.42 4.99 15.69
N LEU A 82 -8.30 4.37 14.89
CA LEU A 82 -9.00 5.07 13.80
C LEU A 82 -9.86 6.25 14.29
N LYS A 83 -10.51 6.11 15.46
CA LYS A 83 -11.35 7.17 16.02
C LYS A 83 -10.51 8.39 16.41
N ASP A 84 -9.32 8.17 16.97
CA ASP A 84 -8.41 9.24 17.36
C ASP A 84 -7.93 10.02 16.14
N PHE A 85 -7.53 9.31 15.07
CA PHE A 85 -7.16 9.95 13.80
C PHE A 85 -8.28 10.83 13.25
N LEU A 86 -9.50 10.31 13.18
CA LEU A 86 -10.65 11.06 12.69
C LEU A 86 -10.95 12.27 13.59
N GLY A 87 -10.89 12.11 14.91
CA GLY A 87 -11.08 13.19 15.87
C GLY A 87 -10.06 14.32 15.68
N ILE A 88 -8.78 13.98 15.54
CA ILE A 88 -7.70 14.94 15.28
C ILE A 88 -7.93 15.65 13.93
N PHE A 89 -8.24 14.90 12.88
CA PHE A 89 -8.51 15.45 11.55
C PHE A 89 -9.69 16.43 11.56
N PHE A 90 -10.81 16.08 12.20
CA PHE A 90 -11.98 16.96 12.27
C PHE A 90 -11.71 18.23 13.08
N ASN A 91 -10.99 18.12 14.19
CA ASN A 91 -10.59 19.29 14.99
C ASN A 91 -9.70 20.24 14.17
N PHE A 92 -8.72 19.69 13.44
CA PHE A 92 -7.91 20.47 12.51
C PHE A 92 -8.78 21.12 11.43
N ARG A 93 -9.71 20.38 10.83
CA ARG A 93 -10.57 20.90 9.76
C ARG A 93 -11.48 22.03 10.24
N LYS A 94 -12.08 21.92 11.43
CA LYS A 94 -12.86 22.99 12.06
C LYS A 94 -12.03 24.26 12.19
N LYS A 95 -10.82 24.16 12.75
CA LYS A 95 -9.90 25.30 12.92
C LYS A 95 -9.55 25.96 11.58
N VAL A 96 -9.23 25.16 10.56
CA VAL A 96 -8.88 25.67 9.22
C VAL A 96 -10.06 26.40 8.57
N VAL A 97 -11.26 25.81 8.61
CA VAL A 97 -12.45 26.41 8.03
C VAL A 97 -12.79 27.71 8.73
N SER A 98 -12.82 27.75 10.07
CA SER A 98 -13.09 28.97 10.83
C SER A 98 -12.08 30.09 10.51
N LYS A 99 -10.78 29.77 10.44
CA LYS A 99 -9.75 30.75 10.06
C LYS A 99 -9.98 31.31 8.66
N ARG A 100 -10.32 30.45 7.70
CA ARG A 100 -10.62 30.88 6.32
C ARG A 100 -11.83 31.80 6.28
N THR A 101 -12.92 31.45 6.96
CA THR A 101 -14.14 32.28 7.00
C THR A 101 -13.89 33.65 7.63
N ILE A 102 -13.11 33.72 8.72
CA ILE A 102 -12.74 35.01 9.34
C ILE A 102 -11.90 35.86 8.39
N TYR A 103 -10.94 35.25 7.69
CA TYR A 103 -10.12 35.93 6.69
C TYR A 103 -10.96 36.48 5.53
N GLU A 104 -11.87 35.67 4.99
CA GLU A 104 -12.79 36.06 3.91
C GLU A 104 -13.71 37.21 4.35
N LEU A 105 -14.26 37.15 5.57
CA LEU A 105 -15.09 38.21 6.13
C LEU A 105 -14.32 39.53 6.26
N ARG A 106 -13.09 39.51 6.76
CA ARG A 106 -12.26 40.71 6.87
C ARG A 106 -11.99 41.33 5.49
N ARG A 107 -11.61 40.49 4.51
CA ARG A 107 -11.38 40.93 3.13
C ARG A 107 -12.62 41.53 2.48
N ALA A 108 -13.80 40.96 2.76
CA ALA A 108 -15.07 41.48 2.26
C ALA A 108 -15.41 42.85 2.87
N ARG A 109 -15.19 43.02 4.18
CA ARG A 109 -15.41 44.31 4.88
C ARG A 109 -14.47 45.41 4.37
N GLU A 110 -13.18 45.10 4.22
CA GLU A 110 -12.20 46.05 3.65
C GLU A 110 -12.62 46.50 2.24
N ARG A 111 -13.12 45.58 1.40
CA ARG A 111 -13.65 45.94 0.08
C ARG A 111 -14.93 46.77 0.16
N GLY A 112 -15.84 46.44 1.08
CA GLY A 112 -17.08 47.20 1.29
C GLY A 112 -16.81 48.64 1.70
N HIS A 113 -15.88 48.86 2.64
CA HIS A 113 -15.50 50.21 3.07
C HIS A 113 -14.85 51.04 1.94
N ILE A 114 -14.11 50.42 1.01
CA ILE A 114 -13.57 51.10 -0.18
C ILE A 114 -14.68 51.46 -1.18
N LEU A 115 -15.79 50.70 -1.21
CA LEU A 115 -16.90 50.93 -2.14
C LEU A 115 -17.91 51.97 -1.63
N GLU A 116 -18.01 52.16 -0.31
CA GLU A 116 -18.90 53.12 0.33
C GLU A 116 -18.29 54.53 0.49
N GLY A 117 -16.96 54.66 0.41
CA GLY A 117 -16.24 55.94 0.41
C GLY A 117 -15.78 56.36 -0.98
#